data_AF-A0A7Y3HH72-F1
#
_entry.id   AF-A0A7Y3HH72-F1
#
_cell.length_a   1.000
_cell.length_b   1.000
_cell.length_c   1.000
_cell.angle_alpha   90.00
_cell.angle_beta   90.00
_cell.angle_gamma   90.00
#
_symmetry.space_group_name_H-M   'P 1'
#
loop_
_entity.id
_entity.type
_entity.pdbx_description
1 polymer ?
#
loop_
_entity_poly.entity_id
_entity_poly.type
_entity_poly.pdbx_seq_one_letter_code
_entity_poly.pdbx_strand_id
1 'polypeptide(L)'
;WIYYTVMCPGANRESAWERARTHVHAMRWKYGDMEPSANRSGELPEPPPLSDKDEDQLRKATLLGSGADIAEQVAGIQDAVDIDLDIVARSYFPTMTFDEQAEVMQLLAEEVAPLL
;
A
#
# COMPACT_ATOMS: atom_id res chain seq x y z
N TRP A 1 10.13 -14.72 9.48
CA TRP A 1 10.61 -13.33 9.27
C TRP A 1 9.41 -12.49 8.85
N ILE A 2 9.32 -11.21 9.24
CA ILE A 2 8.14 -10.39 8.90
C ILE A 2 8.46 -9.53 7.67
N TYR A 3 7.63 -9.62 6.64
CA TYR A 3 7.70 -8.76 5.46
C TYR A 3 6.46 -7.88 5.38
N TYR A 4 6.67 -6.58 5.53
CA TYR A 4 5.61 -5.58 5.44
C TYR A 4 5.50 -5.09 4.01
N THR A 5 4.31 -5.19 3.43
CA THR A 5 4.04 -4.66 2.09
C THR A 5 2.71 -3.94 2.06
N VAL A 6 2.60 -2.92 1.21
CA VAL A 6 1.34 -2.21 1.02
C VAL A 6 0.45 -3.05 0.12
N MET A 7 -0.81 -3.22 0.50
CA MET A 7 -1.78 -3.95 -0.30
C MET A 7 -3.01 -3.08 -0.52
N CYS A 8 -3.46 -2.95 -1.76
CA CYS A 8 -4.71 -2.27 -2.10
C CYS A 8 -5.49 -3.12 -3.11
N PRO A 9 -6.56 -3.81 -2.68
CA PRO A 9 -7.44 -4.53 -3.58
C PRO A 9 -8.24 -3.60 -4.51
N GLY A 10 -8.66 -4.13 -5.65
CA GLY A 10 -9.56 -3.49 -6.60
C GLY A 10 -9.95 -4.48 -7.70
N ALA A 11 -10.85 -4.08 -8.62
CA ALA A 11 -11.32 -4.97 -9.67
C ALA A 11 -10.20 -5.50 -10.60
N ASN A 12 -9.15 -4.70 -10.78
CA ASN A 12 -7.93 -5.05 -11.50
C ASN A 12 -6.76 -4.13 -11.05
N ARG A 13 -5.54 -4.45 -11.49
CA ARG A 13 -4.31 -3.74 -11.08
C ARG A 13 -4.33 -2.24 -11.39
N GLU A 14 -4.93 -1.83 -12.51
CA GLU A 14 -4.99 -0.42 -12.90
C GLU A 14 -5.94 0.35 -11.98
N SER A 15 -7.18 -0.13 -11.80
CA SER A 15 -8.15 0.50 -10.91
C SER A 15 -7.68 0.54 -9.45
N ALA A 16 -6.98 -0.51 -9.00
CA ALA A 16 -6.37 -0.56 -7.68
C ALA A 16 -5.26 0.50 -7.55
N TRP A 17 -4.46 0.71 -8.61
CA TRP A 17 -3.46 1.76 -8.63
C TRP A 17 -4.08 3.15 -8.61
N GLU A 18 -5.06 3.43 -9.45
CA GLU A 18 -5.75 4.72 -9.50
C GLU A 18 -6.30 5.11 -8.12
N ARG A 19 -6.90 4.14 -7.41
CA ARG A 19 -7.34 4.30 -6.01
C ARG A 19 -6.15 4.56 -5.08
N ALA A 20 -5.12 3.72 -5.12
CA ALA A 20 -4.03 3.73 -4.14
C ALA A 20 -3.04 4.90 -4.32
N ARG A 21 -2.83 5.37 -5.55
CA ARG A 21 -1.71 6.24 -5.97
C ARG A 21 -1.48 7.43 -5.05
N THR A 22 -2.51 8.23 -4.84
CA THR A 22 -2.42 9.44 -3.99
C THR A 22 -2.18 9.09 -2.53
N HIS A 23 -2.79 8.01 -2.04
CA HIS A 23 -2.72 7.62 -0.63
C HIS A 23 -1.38 6.96 -0.27
N VAL A 24 -0.84 6.12 -1.15
CA VAL A 24 0.49 5.51 -1.00
C VAL A 24 1.57 6.59 -1.04
N HIS A 25 1.43 7.57 -1.94
CA HIS A 25 2.34 8.71 -2.00
C HIS A 25 2.30 9.54 -0.72
N ALA A 26 1.09 9.92 -0.27
CA ALA A 26 0.92 10.65 0.99
C ALA A 26 1.49 9.88 2.19
N MET A 27 1.32 8.55 2.24
CA MET A 27 1.90 7.70 3.27
C MET A 27 3.44 7.70 3.22
N ARG A 28 4.04 7.50 2.05
CA ARG A 28 5.51 7.51 1.88
C ARG A 28 6.09 8.87 2.28
N TRP A 29 5.46 9.95 1.84
CA TRP A 29 5.85 11.30 2.22
C TRP A 29 5.73 11.52 3.72
N LYS A 30 4.58 11.20 4.34
CA LYS A 30 4.36 11.32 5.79
C LYS A 30 5.48 10.66 6.60
N TYR A 31 5.85 9.42 6.25
CA TYR A 31 6.91 8.72 6.98
C TYR A 31 8.32 9.26 6.68
N GLY A 32 8.58 9.71 5.45
CA GLY A 32 9.84 10.39 5.11
C GLY A 32 9.99 11.77 5.77
N ASP A 33 8.87 12.42 6.04
CA ASP A 33 8.79 13.75 6.67
C ASP A 33 8.76 13.68 8.21
N MET A 34 8.82 12.49 8.81
CA MET A 34 8.66 12.30 10.25
C MET A 34 9.70 13.06 11.09
N GLU A 35 10.96 13.06 10.68
CA GLU A 35 12.02 13.80 11.39
C GLU A 35 11.93 15.32 11.14
N PRO A 36 11.83 15.81 9.89
CA PRO A 36 11.63 17.25 9.63
C PRO A 36 10.38 17.84 10.28
N SER A 37 9.30 17.06 10.40
CA SER A 37 8.04 17.52 10.99
C SER A 37 8.07 17.66 12.51
N ALA A 38 9.01 17.02 13.21
CA ALA A 38 9.06 16.99 14.68
C ALA A 38 9.15 18.39 15.32
N ASN A 39 9.77 19.35 14.62
CA ASN A 39 9.93 20.73 15.08
C ASN A 39 9.09 21.73 14.26
N ARG A 40 8.22 21.25 13.36
CA ARG A 40 7.42 22.11 12.49
C ARG A 40 6.21 22.63 13.26
N SER A 41 5.99 23.94 13.17
CA SER A 41 4.80 24.62 13.71
C SER A 41 4.02 25.32 12.60
N GLY A 42 2.72 25.50 12.80
CA GLY A 42 1.84 26.17 11.83
C GLY A 42 1.09 25.19 10.93
N GLU A 43 0.71 25.64 9.75
CA GLU A 43 -0.02 24.82 8.78
C GLU A 43 0.85 23.64 8.31
N LEU A 44 0.20 22.47 8.16
CA LEU A 44 0.87 21.30 7.62
C LEU A 44 1.08 21.49 6.11
N PRO A 45 2.29 21.25 5.60
CA PRO A 45 2.53 21.28 4.16
C PRO A 45 1.79 20.14 3.46
N GLU A 46 1.50 20.33 2.18
CA GLU A 46 1.04 19.26 1.30
C GLU A 46 2.23 18.40 0.82
N PRO A 47 2.02 17.11 0.51
CA PRO A 47 3.05 16.29 -0.12
C PRO A 47 3.51 16.92 -1.45
N PRO A 48 4.81 16.86 -1.78
CA PRO A 48 5.31 17.35 -3.06
C PRO A 48 4.69 16.55 -4.23
N PRO A 49 4.65 17.11 -5.46
CA PRO A 49 4.16 16.37 -6.62
C PRO A 49 4.89 15.04 -6.82
N LEU A 50 4.15 13.99 -7.17
CA LEU A 50 4.70 12.68 -7.45
C LEU A 50 5.42 12.69 -8.82
N SER A 51 6.71 12.38 -8.82
CA SER A 51 7.48 12.24 -10.06
C SER A 51 7.22 10.89 -10.72
N ASP A 52 7.36 10.78 -12.05
CA ASP A 52 7.15 9.51 -12.78
C ASP A 52 8.03 8.37 -12.22
N LYS A 53 9.28 8.70 -11.87
CA LYS A 53 10.21 7.74 -11.27
C LYS A 53 9.73 7.25 -9.91
N ASP A 54 9.26 8.15 -9.06
CA ASP A 54 8.73 7.78 -7.75
C ASP A 54 7.41 7.03 -7.86
N GLU A 55 6.60 7.38 -8.85
CA GLU A 55 5.36 6.68 -9.17
C GLU A 55 5.64 5.22 -9.54
N ASP A 56 6.55 4.98 -10.47
CA ASP A 56 6.97 3.64 -10.87
C ASP A 56 7.50 2.82 -9.70
N GLN A 57 8.26 3.45 -8.78
CA GLN A 57 8.76 2.78 -7.58
C GLN A 57 7.64 2.41 -6.62
N LEU A 58 6.71 3.33 -6.36
CA LEU A 58 5.57 3.09 -5.48
C LEU A 58 4.67 1.99 -6.04
N ARG A 59 4.44 2.00 -7.35
CA ARG A 59 3.62 1.00 -8.04
C ARG A 59 4.24 -0.40 -7.93
N LYS A 60 5.56 -0.53 -8.08
CA LYS A 60 6.29 -1.81 -7.91
C LYS A 60 6.32 -2.28 -6.46
N ALA A 61 6.28 -1.37 -5.49
CA ALA A 61 6.34 -1.68 -4.07
C ALA A 61 4.96 -1.92 -3.43
N THR A 62 3.88 -1.82 -4.21
CA THR A 62 2.50 -2.00 -3.74
C THR A 62 1.89 -3.21 -4.43
N LEU A 63 1.27 -4.11 -3.67
CA LEU A 63 0.51 -5.23 -4.22
C LEU A 63 -0.90 -4.74 -4.59
N LEU A 64 -1.24 -4.89 -5.86
CA LEU A 64 -2.40 -4.26 -6.48
C LEU A 64 -3.20 -5.30 -7.27
N GLY A 65 -4.51 -5.10 -7.35
CA GLY A 65 -5.41 -5.89 -8.21
C GLY A 65 -6.51 -6.59 -7.44
N SER A 66 -7.10 -7.60 -8.07
CA SER A 66 -8.10 -8.47 -7.43
C SER A 66 -7.50 -9.25 -6.26
N GLY A 67 -8.34 -9.89 -5.45
CA GLY A 67 -7.86 -10.80 -4.40
C GLY A 67 -6.85 -11.84 -4.92
N ALA A 68 -7.15 -12.43 -6.09
CA ALA A 68 -6.30 -13.40 -6.76
C ALA A 68 -4.98 -12.80 -7.28
N ASP A 69 -5.02 -11.58 -7.84
CA ASP A 69 -3.79 -10.87 -8.27
C ASP A 69 -2.85 -10.64 -7.09
N ILE A 70 -3.39 -10.23 -5.94
CA ILE A 70 -2.58 -9.97 -4.74
C ILE A 70 -2.04 -11.27 -4.17
N ALA A 71 -2.85 -12.33 -4.10
CA ALA A 71 -2.39 -13.64 -3.65
C ALA A 71 -1.27 -14.20 -4.52
N GLU A 72 -1.36 -14.08 -5.84
CA GLU A 72 -0.29 -14.45 -6.77
C GLU A 72 1.01 -13.66 -6.51
N GLN A 73 0.90 -12.34 -6.28
CA GLN A 73 2.05 -11.51 -5.96
C GLN A 73 2.69 -11.88 -4.62
N VAL A 74 1.88 -12.23 -3.60
CA VAL A 74 2.37 -12.70 -2.30
C VAL A 74 3.11 -14.03 -2.44
N ALA A 75 2.52 -14.99 -3.15
CA ALA A 75 3.17 -16.28 -3.45
C ALA A 75 4.51 -16.07 -4.15
N GLY A 76 4.57 -15.16 -5.14
CA GLY A 76 5.82 -14.82 -5.82
C GLY A 76 6.91 -14.23 -4.90
N ILE A 77 6.53 -13.52 -3.83
CA ILE A 77 7.48 -13.03 -2.81
C ILE A 77 7.98 -14.17 -1.93
N GLN A 78 7.08 -15.08 -1.53
CA GLN A 78 7.43 -16.23 -0.69
C GLN A 78 8.33 -17.21 -1.45
N ASP A 79 8.01 -17.52 -2.71
CA ASP A 79 8.79 -18.41 -3.58
C ASP A 79 10.20 -17.86 -3.90
N ALA A 80 10.40 -16.55 -3.79
CA ALA A 80 11.68 -15.91 -4.06
C ALA A 80 12.70 -16.06 -2.92
N VAL A 81 12.31 -16.62 -1.77
CA VAL A 81 13.16 -16.75 -0.59
C VAL A 81 13.09 -18.15 0.02
N ASP A 82 14.19 -18.61 0.61
CA ASP A 82 14.27 -19.93 1.28
C ASP A 82 13.99 -19.82 2.80
N ILE A 83 13.11 -18.90 3.19
CA ILE A 83 12.75 -18.63 4.58
C ILE A 83 11.24 -18.45 4.73
N ASP A 84 10.70 -18.84 5.87
CA ASP A 84 9.30 -18.58 6.20
C ASP A 84 9.08 -17.07 6.40
N LEU A 85 8.18 -16.50 5.59
CA LEU A 85 7.76 -15.10 5.67
C LEU A 85 6.32 -14.98 6.20
N ASP A 86 6.18 -14.25 7.30
CA ASP A 86 4.91 -13.69 7.74
C ASP A 86 4.66 -12.39 6.96
N ILE A 87 3.66 -12.40 6.10
CA ILE A 87 3.32 -11.25 5.27
C ILE A 87 2.33 -10.38 6.03
N VAL A 88 2.70 -9.12 6.28
CA VAL A 88 1.84 -8.16 6.95
C VAL A 88 1.35 -7.12 5.96
N ALA A 89 0.04 -7.12 5.71
CA ALA A 89 -0.63 -6.14 4.89
C ALA A 89 -0.62 -4.76 5.58
N ARG A 90 0.17 -3.82 5.04
CA ARG A 90 0.02 -2.40 5.36
C ARG A 90 -1.15 -1.85 4.56
N SER A 91 -2.31 -1.90 5.17
CA SER A 91 -3.57 -1.48 4.56
C SER A 91 -4.08 -0.13 5.06
N TYR A 92 -3.41 0.51 6.02
CA TYR A 92 -3.82 1.84 6.51
C TYR A 92 -3.27 2.97 5.62
N PHE A 93 -4.19 3.78 5.09
CA PHE A 93 -3.93 4.91 4.22
C PHE A 93 -4.35 6.21 4.91
N PRO A 94 -3.43 7.13 5.21
CA PRO A 94 -3.71 8.27 6.08
C PRO A 94 -4.66 9.32 5.48
N THR A 95 -4.86 9.28 4.16
CA THR A 95 -5.69 10.24 3.42
C THR A 95 -6.94 9.59 2.82
N MET A 96 -7.17 8.29 3.04
CA MET A 96 -8.46 7.67 2.70
C MET A 96 -9.53 8.11 3.70
N THR A 97 -10.76 8.21 3.23
CA THR A 97 -11.93 8.29 4.11
C THR A 97 -12.12 6.99 4.88
N PHE A 98 -12.90 7.04 5.95
CA PHE A 98 -13.21 5.84 6.73
C PHE A 98 -13.88 4.75 5.88
N ASP A 99 -14.84 5.12 5.04
CA ASP A 99 -15.59 4.16 4.22
C ASP A 99 -14.68 3.48 3.18
N GLU A 100 -13.81 4.25 2.52
CA GLU A 100 -12.81 3.69 1.59
C GLU A 100 -11.84 2.75 2.31
N GLN A 101 -11.42 3.11 3.52
CA GLN A 101 -10.52 2.31 4.33
C GLN A 101 -11.18 1.02 4.82
N ALA A 102 -12.46 1.08 5.19
CA ALA A 102 -13.26 -0.07 5.61
C ALA A 102 -13.48 -1.04 4.45
N GLU A 103 -13.78 -0.53 3.25
CA GLU A 103 -13.92 -1.33 2.04
C GLU A 103 -12.61 -2.06 1.68
N VAL A 104 -11.46 -1.38 1.75
CA VAL A 104 -10.14 -2.03 1.55
C VAL A 104 -9.94 -3.17 2.54
N MET A 105 -10.27 -2.95 3.81
CA MET A 105 -10.14 -3.99 4.84
C MET A 105 -11.09 -5.16 4.60
N GLN A 106 -12.32 -4.89 4.14
CA GLN A 106 -13.28 -5.93 3.79
C GLN A 106 -12.78 -6.79 2.62
N LEU A 107 -12.31 -6.16 1.54
CA LEU A 107 -11.77 -6.87 0.38
C LEU A 107 -10.53 -7.70 0.73
N LEU A 108 -9.64 -7.19 1.60
CA LEU A 108 -8.51 -7.97 2.10
C LEU A 108 -8.98 -9.21 2.88
N ALA A 109 -10.02 -9.08 3.71
CA ALA A 109 -10.54 -10.18 4.52
C ALA A 109 -11.34 -11.21 3.70
N GLU A 110 -12.11 -10.75 2.72
CA GLU A 110 -13.05 -11.60 1.96
C GLU A 110 -12.43 -12.17 0.67
N GLU A 111 -11.51 -11.47 0.03
CA GLU A 111 -10.94 -11.89 -1.26
C GLU A 111 -9.46 -12.28 -1.21
N VAL A 112 -8.65 -11.68 -0.34
CA VAL A 112 -7.20 -11.98 -0.26
C VAL A 112 -6.91 -13.04 0.79
N ALA A 113 -7.34 -12.84 2.03
CA ALA A 113 -7.02 -13.72 3.15
C ALA A 113 -7.41 -15.20 2.92
N PRO A 114 -8.53 -15.54 2.25
CA PRO A 114 -8.87 -16.94 1.96
C PRO A 114 -7.97 -17.63 0.93
N LEU A 115 -7.13 -16.87 0.21
CA LEU A 115 -6.25 -17.37 -0.85
C LEU A 115 -4.78 -17.51 -0.39
N LEU A 116 -4.45 -17.05 0.82
CA LEU A 116 -3.12 -17.12 1.45
C LEU A 116 -3.05 -18.29 2.44
#